data_AF-A0A2D4LDU0-F1
#
_entry.id   AF-A0A2D4LDU0-F1
#
_cell.length_a   1.000
_cell.length_b   1.000
_cell.length_c   1.000
_cell.angle_alpha   90.00
_cell.angle_beta   90.00
_cell.angle_gamma   90.00
#
_symmetry.space_group_name_H-M   'P 1'
#
loop_
_entity.id
_entity.type
_entity.pdbx_description
1 polymer ?
#
loop_
_entity_poly.entity_id
_entity_poly.type
_entity_poly.pdbx_seq_one_letter_code
_entity_poly.pdbx_strand_id
1 'polypeptide(L)'
;TTIDAYDLIVVTGLSTEEGTRLLRPFQETLGRLLLQVGQPLGLVAFLLQVPLVEKKRSYESSHHNVHEQLKNLKKVQSETRELIQKKVEEMVQWIQQKGEKLMEKVDQQLCQGQEEAKKKLVCTEQILKRMEAGEQLVEKMGLFASDQEVIDMHPFIKESLERLKKEKLPVSSFRIPVENFDEVQGELQALLKRVKGEDACGCTVTTSGSHSSMVNSVSWIWMDVEVES
;
A
#
# COMPACT_ATOMS: atom_id res chain seq x y z
N THR A 1 -14.64 1.14 -49.36
CA THR A 1 -14.86 2.29 -50.24
C THR A 1 -14.84 1.77 -51.66
N THR A 2 -16.00 1.27 -52.08
CA THR A 2 -16.31 1.02 -53.47
C THR A 2 -16.45 2.41 -54.08
N ILE A 3 -15.58 2.79 -55.01
CA ILE A 3 -15.79 4.02 -55.77
C ILE A 3 -16.97 3.74 -56.68
N ASP A 4 -18.14 4.22 -56.26
CA ASP A 4 -19.37 4.11 -57.03
C ASP A 4 -19.21 4.93 -58.32
N ALA A 5 -19.87 4.56 -59.40
CA ALA A 5 -19.76 5.28 -60.68
C ALA A 5 -20.16 6.77 -60.54
N TYR A 6 -20.94 7.09 -59.51
CA TYR A 6 -21.26 8.45 -59.10
C TYR A 6 -20.05 9.24 -58.55
N ASP A 7 -19.12 8.61 -57.83
CA ASP A 7 -17.94 9.29 -57.27
C ASP A 7 -16.93 9.71 -58.36
N LEU A 8 -16.81 8.94 -59.44
CA LEU A 8 -15.95 9.33 -60.57
C LEU A 8 -16.52 10.55 -61.31
N ILE A 9 -17.84 10.68 -61.36
CA ILE A 9 -18.55 11.80 -62.02
C ILE A 9 -18.42 13.09 -61.20
N VAL A 10 -18.47 13.01 -59.87
CA VAL A 10 -18.33 14.18 -58.98
C VAL A 10 -16.90 14.72 -58.98
N VAL A 11 -15.87 13.87 -59.06
CA VAL A 11 -14.46 14.31 -59.06
C VAL A 11 -14.02 14.96 -60.38
N THR A 12 -14.64 14.61 -61.52
CA THR A 12 -14.24 15.14 -62.85
C THR A 12 -15.09 16.29 -63.39
N GLY A 13 -16.16 16.71 -62.70
CA GLY A 13 -16.95 17.89 -63.08
C GLY A 13 -17.58 17.83 -64.47
N LEU A 14 -17.88 16.63 -64.98
CA LEU A 14 -18.46 16.43 -66.32
C LEU A 14 -19.99 16.36 -66.21
N SER A 15 -20.65 17.29 -66.90
CA SER A 15 -22.11 17.37 -67.06
C SER A 15 -22.67 16.05 -67.62
N THR A 16 -23.88 15.69 -67.17
CA THR A 16 -24.54 14.39 -67.34
C THR A 16 -24.77 13.93 -68.79
N GLU A 17 -24.66 14.83 -69.78
CA GLU A 17 -24.77 14.47 -71.20
C GLU A 17 -23.44 14.08 -71.87
N GLU A 18 -22.31 14.72 -71.55
CA GLU A 18 -21.01 14.36 -72.14
C GLU A 18 -20.44 13.06 -71.55
N GLY A 19 -20.60 12.87 -70.23
CA GLY A 19 -20.11 11.67 -69.54
C GLY A 19 -20.78 10.40 -70.07
N THR A 20 -22.07 10.46 -70.39
CA THR A 20 -22.84 9.32 -70.95
C THR A 20 -22.55 9.07 -72.44
N ARG A 21 -22.07 10.07 -73.19
CA ARG A 21 -21.63 9.91 -74.60
C ARG A 21 -20.24 9.29 -74.71
N LEU A 22 -19.32 9.60 -73.79
CA LEU A 22 -17.97 9.01 -73.77
C LEU A 22 -17.94 7.59 -73.19
N LEU A 23 -18.85 7.27 -72.25
CA LEU A 23 -18.94 5.93 -71.66
C LEU A 23 -19.67 4.92 -72.57
N ARG A 24 -20.56 5.39 -73.47
CA ARG A 24 -21.38 4.54 -74.34
C ARG A 24 -20.58 3.62 -75.28
N PRO A 25 -19.57 4.09 -76.02
CA PRO A 25 -18.74 3.23 -76.87
C PRO A 25 -17.97 2.20 -76.05
N PHE A 26 -17.54 2.57 -74.84
CA PHE A 26 -16.80 1.68 -73.94
C PHE A 26 -17.71 0.59 -73.38
N GLN A 27 -18.93 0.93 -72.97
CA GLN A 27 -19.94 -0.03 -72.54
C GLN A 27 -20.45 -0.93 -73.68
N GLU A 28 -20.59 -0.40 -74.90
CA GLU A 28 -20.93 -1.22 -76.08
C GLU A 28 -19.78 -2.14 -76.51
N THR A 29 -18.53 -1.70 -76.39
CA THR A 29 -17.35 -2.52 -76.69
C THR A 29 -17.18 -3.61 -75.65
N LEU A 30 -17.37 -3.28 -74.36
CA LEU A 30 -17.41 -4.26 -73.28
C LEU A 30 -18.58 -5.24 -73.45
N GLY A 31 -19.76 -4.75 -73.82
CA GLY A 31 -20.94 -5.58 -74.10
C GLY A 31 -20.74 -6.55 -75.27
N ARG A 32 -20.05 -6.13 -76.34
CA ARG A 32 -19.68 -6.99 -77.47
C ARG A 32 -18.59 -8.00 -77.11
N LEU A 33 -17.55 -7.60 -76.35
CA LEU A 33 -16.52 -8.53 -75.87
C LEU A 33 -17.11 -9.59 -74.93
N LEU A 34 -18.05 -9.20 -74.07
CA LEU A 34 -18.77 -10.09 -73.14
C LEU A 34 -19.72 -11.05 -73.87
N LEU A 35 -20.25 -10.69 -75.04
CA LEU A 35 -21.03 -11.60 -75.88
C LEU A 35 -20.16 -12.60 -76.66
N GLN A 36 -18.92 -12.24 -76.99
CA GLN A 36 -18.03 -13.01 -77.86
C GLN A 36 -17.17 -14.03 -77.10
N VAL A 37 -16.88 -13.75 -75.83
CA VAL A 37 -16.32 -14.72 -74.89
C VAL A 37 -17.48 -15.41 -74.20
N GLY A 38 -17.77 -16.67 -74.54
CA GLY A 38 -18.96 -17.42 -74.10
C GLY A 38 -19.12 -17.70 -72.59
N GLN A 39 -18.57 -16.87 -71.70
CA GLN A 39 -18.74 -16.93 -70.24
C GLN A 39 -18.75 -15.53 -69.58
N PRO A 40 -19.70 -14.65 -69.89
CA PRO A 40 -19.80 -13.32 -69.27
C PRO A 40 -19.99 -13.38 -67.74
N LEU A 41 -20.67 -14.43 -67.25
CA LEU A 41 -20.88 -14.65 -65.82
C LEU A 41 -19.58 -14.93 -65.05
N GLY A 42 -18.59 -15.58 -65.68
CA GLY A 42 -17.32 -15.92 -65.05
C GLY A 42 -16.44 -14.70 -64.81
N LEU A 43 -16.42 -13.74 -65.75
CA LEU A 43 -15.66 -12.50 -65.61
C LEU A 43 -16.26 -11.56 -64.57
N VAL A 44 -17.59 -11.44 -64.52
CA VAL A 44 -18.29 -10.65 -63.48
C VAL A 44 -18.07 -11.27 -62.10
N ALA A 45 -18.15 -12.60 -61.99
CA ALA A 45 -17.84 -13.30 -60.75
C ALA A 45 -16.39 -13.07 -60.31
N PHE A 46 -15.42 -13.12 -61.25
CA PHE A 46 -14.01 -12.87 -60.97
C PHE A 46 -13.75 -11.43 -60.50
N LEU A 47 -14.32 -10.43 -61.19
CA LEU A 47 -14.17 -9.01 -60.83
C LEU A 47 -14.79 -8.67 -59.48
N LEU A 48 -15.83 -9.38 -59.03
CA LEU A 48 -16.42 -9.23 -57.70
C LEU A 48 -15.67 -10.05 -56.64
N GLN A 49 -15.13 -11.21 -57.00
CA GLN A 49 -14.46 -12.12 -56.08
C GLN A 49 -13.13 -11.57 -55.56
N VAL A 50 -12.32 -10.95 -56.43
CA VAL A 50 -11.01 -10.39 -56.03
C VAL A 50 -11.14 -9.31 -54.93
N PRO A 51 -11.94 -8.24 -55.07
CA PRO A 51 -12.08 -7.23 -54.02
C PRO A 51 -12.78 -7.78 -52.77
N LEU A 52 -13.68 -8.76 -52.92
CA LEU A 52 -14.33 -9.41 -51.78
C LEU A 52 -13.34 -10.23 -50.94
N VAL A 53 -12.45 -10.99 -51.59
CA VAL A 53 -11.38 -11.75 -50.91
C VAL A 53 -10.40 -10.82 -50.22
N GLU A 54 -9.98 -9.73 -50.87
CA GLU A 54 -9.08 -8.73 -50.25
C GLU A 54 -9.75 -8.07 -49.04
N LYS A 55 -11.02 -7.69 -49.17
CA LYS A 55 -11.78 -7.10 -48.07
C LYS A 55 -11.96 -8.08 -46.91
N LYS A 56 -12.24 -9.36 -47.20
CA LYS A 56 -12.31 -10.43 -46.20
C LYS A 56 -10.98 -10.59 -45.46
N ARG A 57 -9.86 -10.65 -46.19
CA ARG A 57 -8.52 -10.75 -45.57
C ARG A 57 -8.22 -9.55 -44.66
N SER A 58 -8.58 -8.34 -45.09
CA SER A 58 -8.45 -7.13 -44.27
C SER A 58 -9.27 -7.22 -42.98
N TYR A 59 -10.53 -7.65 -43.06
CA TYR A 59 -11.36 -7.86 -41.86
C TYR A 59 -10.84 -8.97 -40.95
N GLU A 60 -10.36 -10.09 -41.50
CA GLU A 60 -9.76 -11.17 -40.71
C GLU A 60 -8.51 -10.69 -39.96
N SER A 61 -7.66 -9.90 -40.62
CA SER A 61 -6.50 -9.27 -40.00
C SER A 61 -6.91 -8.29 -38.89
N SER A 62 -7.87 -7.39 -39.16
CA SER A 62 -8.40 -6.47 -38.15
C SER A 62 -9.06 -7.21 -36.98
N HIS A 63 -9.84 -8.26 -37.25
CA HIS A 63 -10.45 -9.10 -36.23
C HIS A 63 -9.40 -9.77 -35.35
N HIS A 64 -8.35 -10.34 -35.95
CA HIS A 64 -7.25 -10.95 -35.21
C HIS A 64 -6.55 -9.92 -34.32
N ASN A 65 -6.21 -8.75 -34.87
CA ASN A 65 -5.56 -7.67 -34.13
C ASN A 65 -6.42 -7.19 -32.93
N VAL A 66 -7.71 -6.93 -33.14
CA VAL A 66 -8.63 -6.52 -32.06
C VAL A 66 -8.77 -7.64 -31.01
N HIS A 67 -8.85 -8.90 -31.45
CA HIS A 67 -8.95 -10.03 -30.54
C HIS A 67 -7.68 -10.23 -29.70
N GLU A 68 -6.50 -10.02 -30.28
CA GLU A 68 -5.22 -10.05 -29.57
C GLU A 68 -5.11 -8.89 -28.56
N GLN A 69 -5.49 -7.68 -28.96
CA GLN A 69 -5.57 -6.52 -28.06
C GLN A 69 -6.49 -6.80 -26.87
N LEU A 70 -7.67 -7.41 -27.11
CA LEU A 70 -8.59 -7.79 -26.04
C LEU A 70 -7.97 -8.80 -25.06
N LYS A 71 -7.22 -9.79 -25.57
CA LYS A 71 -6.48 -10.74 -24.72
C LYS A 71 -5.41 -10.03 -23.88
N ASN A 72 -4.65 -9.12 -24.50
CA ASN A 72 -3.61 -8.36 -23.82
C ASN A 72 -4.19 -7.46 -22.73
N LEU A 73 -5.32 -6.79 -22.99
CA LEU A 73 -6.01 -5.99 -21.97
C LEU A 73 -6.46 -6.83 -20.77
N LYS A 74 -7.03 -8.03 -21.02
CA LYS A 74 -7.41 -8.95 -19.93
C LYS A 74 -6.20 -9.40 -19.11
N LYS A 75 -5.08 -9.69 -19.80
CA LYS A 75 -3.83 -10.08 -19.15
C LYS A 75 -3.26 -8.95 -18.27
N VAL A 76 -3.15 -7.74 -18.82
CA VAL A 76 -2.67 -6.58 -18.05
C VAL A 76 -3.58 -6.30 -16.86
N GLN A 77 -4.90 -6.44 -17.03
CA GLN A 77 -5.86 -6.30 -15.94
C GLN A 77 -5.63 -7.34 -14.84
N SER A 78 -5.47 -8.63 -15.17
CA SER A 78 -5.23 -9.67 -14.17
C SER A 78 -3.89 -9.47 -13.46
N GLU A 79 -2.82 -9.19 -14.21
CA GLU A 79 -1.49 -8.95 -13.66
C GLU A 79 -1.47 -7.73 -12.71
N THR A 80 -2.16 -6.65 -13.09
CA THR A 80 -2.27 -5.45 -12.24
C THR A 80 -3.04 -5.75 -10.96
N ARG A 81 -4.15 -6.51 -11.04
CA ARG A 81 -4.93 -6.92 -9.86
C ARG A 81 -4.12 -7.79 -8.91
N GLU A 82 -3.39 -8.78 -9.44
CA GLU A 82 -2.52 -9.64 -8.64
C GLU A 82 -1.39 -8.84 -7.97
N LEU A 83 -0.79 -7.89 -8.68
CA LEU A 83 0.24 -7.03 -8.11
C LEU A 83 -0.31 -6.17 -6.96
N ILE A 84 -1.48 -5.54 -7.15
CA ILE A 84 -2.14 -4.75 -6.10
C ILE A 84 -2.43 -5.65 -4.89
N GLN A 85 -3.03 -6.82 -5.12
CA GLN A 85 -3.35 -7.75 -4.04
C GLN A 85 -2.10 -8.15 -3.26
N LYS A 86 -1.04 -8.58 -3.96
CA LYS A 86 0.22 -8.96 -3.33
C LYS A 86 0.82 -7.82 -2.51
N LYS A 87 0.81 -6.59 -3.04
CA LYS A 87 1.35 -5.42 -2.33
C LYS A 87 0.54 -5.06 -1.10
N VAL A 88 -0.79 -5.17 -1.18
CA VAL A 88 -1.67 -4.98 -0.01
C VAL A 88 -1.40 -6.04 1.04
N GLU A 89 -1.28 -7.31 0.66
CA GLU A 89 -0.93 -8.41 1.57
C GLU A 89 0.43 -8.18 2.25
N GLU A 90 1.47 -7.81 1.49
CA GLU A 90 2.79 -7.45 2.02
C GLU A 90 2.70 -6.29 3.05
N MET A 91 1.92 -5.24 2.76
CA MET A 91 1.73 -4.12 3.67
C MET A 91 0.99 -4.54 4.95
N VAL A 92 -0.07 -5.33 4.84
CA VAL A 92 -0.84 -5.82 6.00
C VAL A 92 0.05 -6.67 6.90
N GLN A 93 0.83 -7.61 6.33
CA GLN A 93 1.78 -8.41 7.09
C GLN A 93 2.82 -7.56 7.81
N TRP A 94 3.36 -6.55 7.12
CA TRP A 94 4.33 -5.64 7.71
C TRP A 94 3.73 -4.82 8.88
N ILE A 95 2.50 -4.31 8.73
CA ILE A 95 1.80 -3.57 9.79
C ILE A 95 1.55 -4.49 10.99
N GLN A 96 1.10 -5.73 10.76
CA GLN A 96 0.86 -6.71 11.82
C GLN A 96 2.15 -7.01 12.60
N GLN A 97 3.25 -7.32 11.91
CA GLN A 97 4.56 -7.55 12.55
C GLN A 97 5.05 -6.33 13.35
N LYS A 98 4.78 -5.11 12.86
CA LYS A 98 5.11 -3.89 13.59
C LYS A 98 4.24 -3.73 14.83
N GLY A 99 2.95 -4.03 14.74
CA GLY A 99 2.03 -4.06 15.88
C GLY A 99 2.48 -5.06 16.96
N GLU A 100 2.85 -6.28 16.55
CA GLU A 100 3.37 -7.32 17.46
C GLU A 100 4.60 -6.84 18.23
N LYS A 101 5.57 -6.22 17.56
CA LYS A 101 6.78 -5.68 18.21
C LYS A 101 6.47 -4.57 19.21
N LEU A 102 5.46 -3.74 18.93
CA LEU A 102 5.03 -2.70 19.88
C LEU A 102 4.38 -3.31 21.12
N MET A 103 3.56 -4.36 20.94
CA MET A 103 2.99 -5.11 22.07
C MET A 103 4.09 -5.78 22.91
N GLU A 104 5.08 -6.40 22.28
CA GLU A 104 6.21 -7.01 22.98
C GLU A 104 7.00 -5.99 23.83
N LYS A 105 7.19 -4.76 23.33
CA LYS A 105 7.81 -3.67 24.10
C LYS A 105 6.98 -3.32 25.35
N VAL A 106 5.65 -3.23 25.22
CA VAL A 106 4.75 -2.97 26.36
C VAL A 106 4.88 -4.07 27.41
N ASP A 107 4.84 -5.33 26.98
CA ASP A 107 4.93 -6.48 27.88
C ASP A 107 6.28 -6.52 28.59
N GLN A 108 7.37 -6.25 27.88
CA GLN A 108 8.71 -6.20 28.46
C GLN A 108 8.84 -5.09 29.52
N GLN A 109 8.36 -3.89 29.20
CA GLN A 109 8.35 -2.76 30.16
C GLN A 109 7.52 -3.10 31.40
N LEU A 110 6.34 -3.69 31.22
CA LEU A 110 5.48 -4.09 32.33
C LEU A 110 6.13 -5.17 33.19
N CYS A 111 6.72 -6.20 32.58
CA CYS A 111 7.39 -7.28 33.30
C CYS A 111 8.58 -6.75 34.12
N GLN A 112 9.38 -5.87 33.54
CA GLN A 112 10.49 -5.23 34.24
C GLN A 112 10.01 -4.38 35.42
N GLY A 113 8.98 -3.56 35.22
CA GLY A 113 8.38 -2.74 36.26
C GLY A 113 7.80 -3.57 37.41
N GLN A 114 7.12 -4.68 37.10
CA GLN A 114 6.60 -5.61 38.09
C GLN A 114 7.70 -6.28 38.91
N GLU A 115 8.77 -6.74 38.26
CA GLU A 115 9.88 -7.39 38.95
C GLU A 115 10.64 -6.41 39.86
N GLU A 116 10.84 -5.17 39.41
CA GLU A 116 11.43 -4.12 40.25
C GLU A 116 10.53 -3.78 41.46
N ALA A 117 9.22 -3.65 41.23
CA ALA A 117 8.25 -3.42 42.30
C ALA A 117 8.25 -4.55 43.33
N LYS A 118 8.31 -5.81 42.86
CA LYS A 118 8.38 -7.01 43.72
C LYS A 118 9.65 -7.03 44.57
N LYS A 119 10.82 -6.73 43.99
CA LYS A 119 12.09 -6.64 44.74
C LYS A 119 12.03 -5.56 45.81
N LYS A 120 11.49 -4.38 45.48
CA LYS A 120 11.30 -3.28 46.44
C LYS A 120 10.34 -3.66 47.55
N LEU A 121 9.23 -4.33 47.24
CA LEU A 121 8.26 -4.81 48.22
C LEU A 121 8.92 -5.76 49.23
N VAL A 122 9.65 -6.77 48.76
CA VAL A 122 10.37 -7.72 49.63
C VAL A 122 11.37 -7.00 50.55
N CYS A 123 12.12 -6.02 50.02
CA CYS A 123 13.05 -5.22 50.82
C CYS A 123 12.31 -4.44 51.92
N THR A 124 11.23 -3.74 51.57
CA THR A 124 10.41 -2.99 52.54
C THR A 124 9.81 -3.92 53.61
N GLU A 125 9.28 -5.08 53.23
CA GLU A 125 8.75 -6.07 54.17
C GLU A 125 9.81 -6.58 55.16
N GLN A 126 11.06 -6.79 54.70
CA GLN A 126 12.17 -7.19 55.57
C GLN A 126 12.56 -6.09 56.56
N ILE A 127 12.53 -4.82 56.14
CA ILE A 127 12.76 -3.68 57.02
C ILE A 127 11.65 -3.62 58.08
N LEU A 128 10.38 -3.72 57.67
CA LEU A 128 9.23 -3.70 58.59
C LEU A 128 9.30 -4.83 59.62
N LYS A 129 9.61 -6.06 59.20
CA LYS A 129 9.78 -7.19 60.15
C LYS A 129 10.87 -6.95 61.18
N ARG A 130 11.99 -6.33 60.79
CA ARG A 130 13.06 -5.97 61.73
C ARG A 130 12.63 -4.87 62.70
N MET A 131 11.84 -3.90 62.22
CA MET A 131 11.29 -2.85 63.07
C MET A 131 10.32 -3.42 64.10
N GLU A 132 9.41 -4.28 63.67
CA GLU A 132 8.43 -4.95 64.54
C GLU A 132 9.12 -5.82 65.60
N ALA A 133 10.13 -6.60 65.20
CA ALA A 133 10.94 -7.37 66.16
C ALA A 133 11.70 -6.48 67.14
N GLY A 134 12.22 -5.34 66.67
CA GLY A 134 12.90 -4.35 67.51
C GLY A 134 11.96 -3.69 68.52
N GLU A 135 10.74 -3.37 68.11
CA GLU A 135 9.68 -2.83 68.98
C GLU A 135 9.32 -3.83 70.09
N GLN A 136 9.05 -5.09 69.72
CA GLN A 136 8.76 -6.16 70.69
C GLN A 136 9.93 -6.41 71.66
N LEU A 137 11.18 -6.29 71.19
CA LEU A 137 12.36 -6.43 72.05
C LEU A 137 12.40 -5.31 73.10
N VAL A 138 12.22 -4.06 72.67
CA VAL A 138 12.25 -2.89 73.57
C VAL A 138 11.09 -2.95 74.58
N GLU A 139 9.89 -3.34 74.14
CA GLU A 139 8.73 -3.56 75.02
C GLU A 139 9.04 -4.61 76.10
N LYS A 140 9.57 -5.77 75.69
CA LYS A 140 9.91 -6.85 76.64
C LYS A 140 11.03 -6.46 77.60
N MET A 141 12.04 -5.73 77.13
CA MET A 141 13.10 -5.23 78.01
C MET A 141 12.54 -4.27 79.06
N GLY A 142 11.59 -3.41 78.71
CA GLY A 142 10.93 -2.51 79.67
C GLY A 142 10.12 -3.23 80.75
N LEU A 143 9.65 -4.45 80.48
CA LEU A 143 8.85 -5.25 81.41
C LEU A 143 9.69 -6.20 82.27
N PHE A 144 10.79 -6.73 81.72
CA PHE A 144 11.47 -7.90 82.29
C PHE A 144 12.98 -7.74 82.51
N ALA A 145 13.64 -6.75 81.90
CA ALA A 145 15.08 -6.57 82.09
C ALA A 145 15.36 -5.76 83.37
N SER A 146 16.47 -6.06 84.04
CA SER A 146 16.99 -5.22 85.11
C SER A 146 17.60 -3.93 84.57
N ASP A 147 17.69 -2.90 85.42
CA ASP A 147 18.29 -1.61 85.05
C ASP A 147 19.72 -1.78 84.49
N GLN A 148 20.50 -2.71 85.05
CA GLN A 148 21.86 -2.99 84.57
C GLN A 148 21.86 -3.60 83.17
N GLU A 149 20.99 -4.57 82.89
CA GLU A 149 20.87 -5.17 81.55
C GLU A 149 20.39 -4.15 80.51
N VAL A 150 19.50 -3.22 80.90
CA VAL A 150 19.07 -2.12 80.03
C VAL A 150 20.24 -1.18 79.70
N ILE A 151 21.04 -0.81 80.72
CA ILE A 151 22.23 0.04 80.53
C ILE A 151 23.25 -0.64 79.61
N ASP A 152 23.50 -1.94 79.81
CA ASP A 152 24.45 -2.72 79.01
C ASP A 152 24.02 -2.84 77.55
N MET A 153 22.70 -2.98 77.30
CA MET A 153 22.14 -3.14 75.96
C MET A 153 21.91 -1.82 75.22
N HIS A 154 21.76 -0.70 75.94
CA HIS A 154 21.45 0.61 75.36
C HIS A 154 22.38 1.05 74.22
N PRO A 155 23.73 0.92 74.30
CA PRO A 155 24.63 1.29 73.20
C PRO A 155 24.32 0.55 71.89
N PHE A 156 24.00 -0.74 71.96
CA PHE A 156 23.71 -1.58 70.80
C PHE A 156 22.36 -1.24 70.16
N ILE A 157 21.34 -0.95 70.99
CA ILE A 157 20.02 -0.52 70.53
C ILE A 157 20.13 0.84 69.84
N LYS A 158 20.84 1.78 70.46
CA LYS A 158 21.08 3.11 69.89
C LYS A 158 21.81 3.03 68.55
N GLU A 159 22.88 2.24 68.45
CA GLU A 159 23.60 2.05 67.19
C GLU A 159 22.70 1.43 66.11
N SER A 160 21.91 0.42 66.47
CA SER A 160 20.99 -0.25 65.53
C SER A 160 19.89 0.69 65.04
N LEU A 161 19.36 1.54 65.91
CA LEU A 161 18.37 2.55 65.54
C LEU A 161 18.97 3.62 64.61
N GLU A 162 20.22 4.04 64.86
CA GLU A 162 20.91 4.97 63.96
C GLU A 162 21.23 4.33 62.60
N ARG A 163 21.53 3.02 62.54
CA ARG A 163 21.64 2.29 61.28
C ARG A 163 20.31 2.21 60.54
N LEU A 164 19.21 1.92 61.24
CA LEU A 164 17.86 1.87 60.68
C LEU A 164 17.42 3.23 60.13
N LYS A 165 17.67 4.33 60.85
CA LYS A 165 17.38 5.70 60.37
C LYS A 165 18.12 6.05 59.07
N LYS A 166 19.27 5.42 58.83
CA LYS A 166 20.09 5.61 57.61
C LYS A 166 19.67 4.68 56.48
N GLU A 167 18.88 3.65 56.73
CA GLU A 167 18.32 2.81 55.67
C GLU A 167 17.37 3.66 54.82
N LYS A 168 17.66 3.74 53.52
CA LYS A 168 16.81 4.46 52.58
C LYS A 168 15.60 3.58 52.28
N LEU A 169 14.43 3.98 52.78
CA LEU A 169 13.15 3.46 52.31
C LEU A 169 13.07 3.65 50.79
N PRO A 170 12.80 2.60 50.00
CA PRO A 170 12.58 2.74 48.56
C PRO A 170 11.30 3.54 48.22
N VAL A 171 10.55 3.99 49.24
CA VAL A 171 9.25 4.65 49.12
C VAL A 171 9.34 6.03 48.46
N SER A 172 10.43 6.79 48.64
CA SER A 172 10.58 8.10 48.00
C SER A 172 10.89 8.02 46.50
N SER A 173 11.20 6.83 45.98
CA SER A 173 11.38 6.54 44.56
C SER A 173 10.32 5.58 44.00
N PHE A 174 9.16 5.45 44.68
CA PHE A 174 7.98 4.78 44.14
C PHE A 174 7.30 5.61 43.05
N ARG A 175 8.08 6.25 42.18
CA ARG A 175 7.68 6.42 40.79
C ARG A 175 7.91 5.04 40.20
N ILE A 176 6.88 4.19 40.21
CA ILE A 176 6.88 3.04 39.33
C ILE A 176 7.30 3.61 37.97
N PRO A 177 8.37 3.11 37.33
CA PRO A 177 8.63 3.41 35.93
C PRO A 177 7.55 2.71 35.10
N VAL A 178 6.27 2.97 35.39
CA VAL A 178 5.36 3.29 34.31
C VAL A 178 5.84 4.66 33.84
N GLU A 179 7.03 4.71 33.23
CA GLU A 179 7.22 5.63 32.14
C GLU A 179 5.99 5.38 31.29
N ASN A 180 5.14 6.39 31.29
CA ASN A 180 3.91 6.37 30.55
C ASN A 180 4.28 5.81 29.17
N PHE A 181 3.49 4.89 28.62
CA PHE A 181 3.85 4.18 27.38
C PHE A 181 4.03 5.13 26.18
N ASP A 182 4.10 6.45 26.38
CA ASP A 182 4.52 7.56 25.56
C ASP A 182 5.51 7.20 24.45
N GLU A 183 6.59 6.46 24.73
CA GLU A 183 7.51 6.01 23.67
C GLU A 183 6.81 5.06 22.68
N VAL A 184 6.17 4.00 23.20
CA VAL A 184 5.40 3.03 22.39
C VAL A 184 4.21 3.71 21.72
N GLN A 185 3.51 4.61 22.40
CA GLN A 185 2.41 5.41 21.87
C GLN A 185 2.88 6.34 20.76
N GLY A 186 4.05 6.96 20.91
CA GLY A 186 4.70 7.78 19.90
C GLY A 186 5.08 6.98 18.66
N GLU A 187 5.65 5.79 18.85
CA GLU A 187 5.95 4.87 17.74
C GLU A 187 4.69 4.39 17.03
N LEU A 188 3.62 4.07 17.77
CA LEU A 188 2.33 3.67 17.19
C LEU A 188 1.70 4.82 16.39
N GLN A 189 1.73 6.04 16.93
CA GLN A 189 1.28 7.25 16.25
C GLN A 189 2.07 7.50 14.95
N ALA A 190 3.40 7.37 15.00
CA ALA A 190 4.25 7.50 13.81
C ALA A 190 3.96 6.42 12.77
N LEU A 191 3.72 5.17 13.20
CA LEU A 191 3.30 4.09 12.31
C LEU A 191 1.96 4.41 11.64
N LEU A 192 0.98 4.90 12.40
CA LEU A 192 -0.34 5.25 11.91
C LEU A 192 -0.29 6.38 10.89
N LYS A 193 0.49 7.44 11.14
CA LYS A 193 0.68 8.53 10.18
C LYS A 193 1.32 8.04 8.88
N ARG A 194 2.35 7.18 8.98
CA ARG A 194 3.01 6.58 7.81
C ARG A 194 2.05 5.74 6.98
N VAL A 195 1.22 4.92 7.62
CA VAL A 195 0.23 4.07 6.95
C VAL A 195 -0.84 4.91 6.27
N LYS A 196 -1.26 6.02 6.91
CA LYS A 196 -2.23 6.96 6.34
C LYS A 196 -1.64 7.90 5.28
N GLY A 197 -0.32 7.91 5.09
CA GLY A 197 0.36 8.83 4.18
C GLY A 197 0.40 10.29 4.67
N GLU A 198 0.10 10.54 5.95
CA GLU A 198 0.08 11.88 6.56
C GLU A 198 1.50 12.44 6.81
N ASP A 199 2.53 11.60 6.67
CA ASP A 199 3.94 11.98 6.78
C ASP A 199 4.49 12.68 5.51
N ALA A 200 3.69 12.78 4.44
CA ALA A 200 4.11 13.37 3.18
C ALA A 200 4.05 14.90 3.19
N CYS A 201 4.99 15.54 3.89
CA CYS A 201 5.39 16.89 3.55
C CYS A 201 6.17 16.84 2.21
N GLY A 202 5.46 17.13 1.11
CA GLY A 202 5.98 17.63 -0.16
C GLY A 202 7.28 17.02 -0.70
N CYS A 203 7.19 15.88 -1.40
CA CYS A 203 8.15 15.62 -2.46
C CYS A 203 7.82 16.52 -3.67
N THR A 204 8.18 17.80 -3.60
CA THR A 204 8.38 18.59 -4.82
C THR A 204 9.65 18.06 -5.47
N VAL A 205 9.48 17.12 -6.40
CA VAL A 205 10.56 16.76 -7.33
C VAL A 205 10.84 17.99 -8.17
N THR A 206 11.87 18.74 -7.81
CA THR A 206 12.48 19.73 -8.70
C THR A 206 13.26 18.98 -9.76
N THR A 207 12.60 18.66 -10.87
CA THR A 207 13.27 18.22 -12.09
C THR A 207 14.06 19.41 -12.64
N SER A 208 15.32 19.51 -12.24
CA SER A 208 16.32 20.38 -12.86
C SER A 208 16.47 19.97 -14.32
N GLY A 209 16.02 20.85 -15.22
CA GLY A 209 16.11 20.63 -16.65
C GLY A 209 17.55 20.69 -17.14
N SER A 210 17.93 19.73 -17.99
CA SER A 210 18.83 19.97 -19.13
C SER A 210 18.91 18.77 -20.07
N HIS A 211 18.77 19.10 -21.37
CA HIS A 211 19.08 18.32 -22.60
C HIS A 211 18.00 17.43 -23.26
N SER A 212 17.23 18.08 -24.14
CA SER A 212 17.06 17.84 -25.59
C SER A 212 16.65 16.47 -26.17
N SER A 213 15.52 16.54 -26.89
CA SER A 213 15.11 15.86 -28.15
C SER A 213 14.19 14.61 -28.10
N MET A 214 12.92 14.90 -28.45
CA MET A 214 11.91 14.14 -29.21
C MET A 214 11.93 12.61 -29.18
N VAL A 215 11.01 12.01 -28.40
CA VAL A 215 10.12 10.94 -28.87
C VAL A 215 8.75 11.12 -28.19
N ASN A 216 7.67 11.17 -28.98
CA ASN A 216 6.30 11.27 -28.51
C ASN A 216 5.94 10.09 -27.59
N SER A 217 5.67 10.38 -26.32
CA SER A 217 4.99 9.48 -25.40
C SER A 217 3.70 10.14 -24.90
N VAL A 218 2.60 9.49 -25.23
CA VAL A 218 1.23 9.89 -24.92
C VAL A 218 1.02 9.80 -23.41
N SER A 219 0.92 10.97 -22.77
CA SER A 219 0.56 11.11 -21.36
C SER A 219 -0.96 11.02 -21.24
N TRP A 220 -1.48 9.83 -20.88
CA TRP A 220 -2.86 9.68 -20.43
C TRP A 220 -2.91 10.04 -18.95
N ILE A 221 -3.21 11.30 -18.69
CA ILE A 221 -3.71 11.79 -17.41
C ILE A 221 -5.04 11.09 -17.19
N TRP A 222 -5.09 10.15 -16.24
CA TRP A 222 -6.36 9.60 -15.75
C TRP A 222 -7.07 10.73 -15.01
N MET A 223 -8.14 11.24 -15.62
CA MET A 223 -9.13 12.04 -14.90
C MET A 223 -9.87 11.13 -13.93
N ASP A 224 -9.91 11.55 -12.68
CA ASP A 224 -10.82 11.08 -11.66
C ASP A 224 -12.25 11.02 -12.22
N VAL A 225 -12.86 9.84 -12.14
CA VAL A 225 -14.31 9.70 -12.26
C VAL A 225 -14.81 9.36 -10.87
N GLU A 226 -15.17 10.42 -10.14
CA GLU A 226 -16.12 10.35 -9.04
C GLU A 226 -17.46 9.85 -9.60
N VAL A 227 -17.82 8.62 -9.25
CA VAL A 227 -19.17 8.10 -9.41
C VAL A 227 -19.94 8.45 -8.15
N GLU A 228 -20.77 9.48 -8.24
CA GLU A 228 -21.81 9.76 -7.24
C GLU A 228 -23.17 9.32 -7.83
N SER A 229 -23.75 8.32 -7.16
CA SER A 229 -25.15 7.84 -7.12
C SER A 229 -26.00 7.76 -8.41
#